data_AF-A0A9P7DI10-F1
#
_entry.id   AF-A0A9P7DI10-F1
#
_cell.length_a   1.000
_cell.length_b   1.000
_cell.length_c   1.000
_cell.angle_alpha   90.00
_cell.angle_beta   90.00
_cell.angle_gamma   90.00
#
_symmetry.space_group_name_H-M   'P 1'
#
loop_
_entity.id
_entity.type
_entity.pdbx_description
1 polymer ?
#
loop_
_entity_poly.entity_id
_entity_poly.type
_entity_poly.pdbx_seq_one_letter_code
_entity_poly.pdbx_strand_id
1 'polypeptide(L)'
;MTGGNKSLEGPLFRAMIRACLLAGRVYTAIVISTGAIAGLALWFPPGKALWQNDAQRNLGFNQFLESLSPKTREWWIDTVSSYRFSLFLQLMSLSQYGSALAPFIKTALSPHTVESSWYLNCICVDPKYQRQGIATNLIKMVEQKV
;
A
#
# COMPACT_ATOMS: atom_id res chain seq x y z
N MET A 1 -3.26 -11.86 -3.28
CA MET A 1 -3.96 -11.00 -2.29
C MET A 1 -5.45 -11.29 -2.16
N THR A 2 -6.12 -11.94 -3.12
CA THR A 2 -7.56 -12.25 -3.03
C THR A 2 -7.88 -13.75 -2.98
N GLY A 3 -6.84 -14.59 -2.83
CA GLY A 3 -7.01 -16.05 -2.88
C GLY A 3 -7.44 -16.57 -4.26
N GLY A 4 -7.21 -15.79 -5.32
CA GLY A 4 -7.67 -16.09 -6.68
C GLY A 4 -9.09 -15.58 -6.98
N ASN A 5 -9.79 -14.99 -6.01
CA ASN A 5 -11.11 -14.43 -6.24
C ASN A 5 -11.03 -13.03 -6.87
N LYS A 6 -11.22 -12.96 -8.19
CA LYS A 6 -11.17 -11.70 -8.96
C LYS A 6 -12.23 -10.67 -8.52
N SER A 7 -13.38 -11.12 -8.01
CA SER A 7 -14.43 -10.20 -7.54
C SER A 7 -13.99 -9.33 -6.36
N LEU A 8 -12.93 -9.75 -5.64
CA LEU A 8 -12.39 -9.04 -4.48
C LEU A 8 -11.24 -8.08 -4.82
N GLU A 9 -10.76 -8.05 -6.07
CA GLU A 9 -9.72 -7.11 -6.50
C GLU A 9 -10.23 -5.66 -6.42
N GLY A 10 -11.44 -5.41 -6.92
CA GLY A 10 -12.08 -4.10 -6.83
C GLY A 10 -12.23 -3.60 -5.39
N PRO A 11 -12.84 -4.38 -4.47
CA PRO A 11 -12.89 -4.06 -3.04
C PRO A 11 -11.52 -3.76 -2.42
N LEU A 12 -10.50 -4.58 -2.71
CA LEU A 12 -9.14 -4.40 -2.20
C LEU A 12 -8.54 -3.06 -2.61
N PHE A 13 -8.48 -2.79 -3.91
CA PHE A 13 -7.87 -1.55 -4.40
C PHE A 13 -8.68 -0.32 -4.02
N ARG A 14 -10.02 -0.41 -3.94
CA ARG A 14 -10.85 0.67 -3.39
C ARG A 14 -10.53 0.98 -1.93
N ALA A 15 -10.33 -0.04 -1.10
CA ALA A 15 -9.92 0.15 0.29
C ALA A 15 -8.53 0.83 0.41
N MET A 16 -7.59 0.48 -0.48
CA MET A 16 -6.27 1.14 -0.54
C MET A 16 -6.37 2.61 -0.94
N ILE A 17 -7.10 2.89 -2.03
CA ILE A 17 -7.28 4.27 -2.54
C ILE A 17 -7.95 5.14 -1.48
N ARG A 18 -9.02 4.66 -0.84
CA ARG A 18 -9.73 5.44 0.21
C ARG A 18 -8.85 5.72 1.43
N ALA A 19 -8.07 4.74 1.88
CA ALA A 19 -7.12 4.94 2.97
C ALA A 19 -6.02 5.96 2.60
N CYS A 20 -5.52 5.91 1.37
CA CYS A 20 -4.55 6.88 0.86
C CYS A 20 -5.14 8.29 0.70
N LEU A 21 -6.40 8.41 0.27
CA LEU A 21 -7.09 9.71 0.25
C LEU A 21 -7.21 10.33 1.65
N LEU A 22 -7.34 9.50 2.70
CA LEU A 22 -7.43 9.98 4.08
C LEU A 22 -6.08 10.42 4.66
N ALA A 23 -5.01 9.63 4.42
CA ALA A 23 -3.74 9.78 5.15
C ALA A 23 -2.49 9.91 4.26
N GLY A 24 -2.67 10.03 2.95
CA GLY A 24 -1.60 10.00 1.95
C GLY A 24 -1.81 11.00 0.82
N ARG A 25 -1.27 10.67 -0.36
CA ARG A 25 -1.36 11.44 -1.59
C ARG A 25 -1.61 10.49 -2.76
N VAL A 26 -2.67 10.76 -3.51
CA VAL A 26 -3.01 10.05 -4.73
C VAL A 26 -2.59 10.91 -5.92
N TYR A 27 -1.73 10.38 -6.77
CA TYR A 27 -1.37 11.01 -8.05
C TYR A 27 -1.98 10.19 -9.19
N THR A 28 -2.51 10.88 -10.19
CA THR A 28 -3.08 10.24 -11.38
C THR A 28 -2.45 10.84 -12.63
N ALA A 29 -2.27 10.00 -13.65
CA ALA A 29 -1.94 10.44 -15.00
C ALA A 29 -3.23 10.45 -15.81
N ILE A 30 -3.57 11.60 -16.40
CA ILE A 30 -4.82 11.80 -17.14
C ILE A 30 -4.51 12.00 -18.61
N VAL A 31 -5.23 11.29 -19.48
CA VAL A 31 -5.20 11.51 -20.92
C VAL A 31 -5.97 12.80 -21.23
N ILE A 32 -5.27 13.84 -21.68
CA ILE A 32 -5.85 15.19 -21.85
C ILE A 32 -7.07 15.19 -22.78
N SER A 33 -7.03 14.43 -23.88
CA SER A 33 -8.09 14.43 -24.89
C SER A 33 -9.36 13.71 -24.46
N THR A 34 -9.28 12.75 -23.53
CA THR A 34 -10.43 11.91 -23.14
C THR A 34 -10.82 12.05 -21.66
N GLY A 35 -9.95 12.65 -20.84
CA GLY A 35 -10.09 12.66 -19.38
C GLY A 35 -9.86 11.30 -18.72
N ALA A 36 -9.46 10.26 -19.47
CA ALA A 36 -9.26 8.92 -18.93
C ALA A 36 -8.04 8.86 -17.99
N ILE A 37 -8.14 8.07 -16.93
CA ILE A 37 -7.01 7.78 -16.04
C ILE A 37 -6.11 6.73 -16.71
N ALA A 38 -4.91 7.13 -17.11
CA ALA A 38 -3.90 6.25 -17.69
C ALA A 38 -3.04 5.54 -16.62
N GLY A 39 -2.93 6.12 -15.43
CA GLY A 39 -2.14 5.56 -14.33
C GLY A 39 -2.40 6.25 -13.01
N LEU A 40 -1.94 5.62 -11.93
CA LEU A 40 -2.21 5.99 -10.54
C LEU A 40 -1.01 5.60 -9.67
N ALA A 41 -0.68 6.45 -8.70
CA ALA A 41 0.25 6.13 -7.61
C ALA A 41 -0.31 6.55 -6.24
N LEU A 42 -0.18 5.66 -5.26
CA LEU A 42 -0.59 5.85 -3.87
C LEU A 42 0.64 6.02 -2.98
N TRP A 43 0.81 7.22 -2.44
CA TRP A 43 1.95 7.58 -1.61
C TRP A 43 1.52 7.92 -0.19
N PHE A 44 2.31 7.51 0.80
CA PHE A 44 2.15 7.93 2.19
C PHE A 44 3.36 8.76 2.63
N PRO A 45 3.13 9.91 3.29
CA PRO A 45 4.22 10.73 3.80
C PRO A 45 4.91 10.06 4.99
N PRO A 46 6.07 10.58 5.42
CA PRO A 46 6.76 10.07 6.59
C PRO A 46 5.86 10.00 7.83
N GLY A 47 6.01 8.94 8.62
CA GLY A 47 5.21 8.64 9.80
C GLY A 47 3.80 8.12 9.52
N LYS A 48 3.40 7.96 8.26
CA LYS A 48 2.10 7.41 7.85
C LYS A 48 2.25 6.11 7.08
N ALA A 49 1.28 5.22 7.26
CA ALA A 49 1.21 3.96 6.54
C ALA A 49 -0.23 3.61 6.16
N LEU A 50 -0.36 2.71 5.18
CA LEU A 50 -1.64 2.15 4.77
C LEU A 50 -2.28 1.36 5.92
N TRP A 51 -3.56 1.64 6.20
CA TRP A 51 -4.38 0.94 7.20
C TRP A 51 -3.82 0.99 8.63
N GLN A 52 -3.02 2.01 8.93
CA GLN A 52 -2.36 2.21 10.23
C GLN A 52 -3.36 2.29 11.40
N ASN A 53 -4.53 2.89 11.20
CA ASN A 53 -5.53 3.12 12.24
C ASN A 53 -6.93 2.64 11.82
N ASP A 54 -7.84 2.56 12.79
CA ASP A 54 -9.22 2.12 12.56
C ASP A 54 -9.97 3.01 11.56
N ALA A 55 -9.72 4.33 11.58
CA ALA A 55 -10.34 5.25 10.63
C ALA A 55 -10.02 4.86 9.18
N GLN A 56 -8.77 4.51 8.87
CA GLN A 56 -8.41 3.99 7.54
C GLN A 56 -9.01 2.61 7.26
N ARG A 57 -8.99 1.69 8.23
CA ARG A 57 -9.49 0.31 8.05
C ARG A 57 -11.00 0.25 7.80
N ASN A 58 -11.74 1.13 8.47
CA ASN A 58 -13.19 1.24 8.34
C ASN A 58 -13.64 1.75 6.96
N LEU A 59 -12.73 2.28 6.13
CA LEU A 59 -13.02 2.76 4.77
C LEU A 59 -13.13 1.66 3.70
N GLY A 60 -13.15 0.39 4.10
CA GLY A 60 -13.37 -0.74 3.18
C GLY A 60 -12.50 -1.96 3.47
N PHE A 61 -11.42 -1.80 4.24
CA PHE A 61 -10.49 -2.91 4.49
C PHE A 61 -11.11 -4.00 5.37
N ASN A 62 -11.85 -3.62 6.42
CA ASN A 62 -12.51 -4.59 7.29
C ASN A 62 -13.54 -5.42 6.50
N GLN A 63 -14.35 -4.77 5.66
CA GLN A 63 -15.33 -5.45 4.80
C GLN A 63 -14.64 -6.35 3.76
N PHE A 64 -13.51 -5.90 3.20
CA PHE A 64 -12.69 -6.75 2.34
C PHE A 64 -12.18 -7.98 3.08
N LEU A 65 -11.59 -7.83 4.27
CA LEU A 65 -11.10 -8.96 5.07
C LEU A 65 -12.21 -9.95 5.43
N GLU A 66 -13.39 -9.45 5.79
CA GLU A 66 -14.58 -10.25 6.08
C GLU A 66 -15.09 -11.03 4.87
N SER A 67 -14.88 -10.52 3.65
CA SER A 67 -15.27 -11.21 2.42
C SER A 67 -14.31 -12.33 1.98
N LEU A 68 -13.12 -12.42 2.60
CA LEU A 68 -12.12 -13.43 2.25
C LEU A 68 -12.51 -14.83 2.77
N SER A 69 -12.10 -15.86 2.03
CA SER A 69 -12.11 -17.23 2.53
C SER A 69 -11.22 -17.38 3.77
N PRO A 70 -11.48 -18.32 4.68
CA PRO A 70 -10.70 -18.50 5.92
C PRO A 70 -9.20 -18.58 5.66
N LYS A 71 -8.75 -19.45 4.75
CA LYS A 71 -7.34 -19.57 4.36
C LYS A 71 -6.72 -18.27 3.86
N THR A 72 -7.46 -17.50 3.05
CA THR A 72 -6.94 -16.23 2.52
C THR A 72 -6.92 -15.16 3.61
N ARG A 73 -7.93 -15.14 4.49
CA ARG A 73 -7.97 -14.25 5.64
C ARG A 73 -6.85 -14.56 6.62
N GLU A 74 -6.60 -15.83 6.92
CA GLU A 74 -5.46 -16.28 7.72
C GLU A 74 -4.15 -15.83 7.10
N TRP A 75 -3.98 -15.98 5.77
CA TRP A 75 -2.81 -15.43 5.09
C TRP A 75 -2.69 -13.91 5.27
N TRP A 76 -3.79 -13.16 5.21
CA TRP A 76 -3.80 -11.74 5.53
C TRP A 76 -3.55 -11.45 7.01
N ILE A 77 -4.01 -12.25 7.95
CA ILE A 77 -3.75 -12.05 9.37
C ILE A 77 -2.29 -12.39 9.68
N ASP A 78 -1.75 -13.44 9.10
CA ASP A 78 -0.34 -13.81 9.27
C ASP A 78 0.58 -12.76 8.60
N THR A 79 0.29 -12.42 7.34
CA THR A 79 1.08 -11.47 6.55
C THR A 79 0.85 -10.01 6.96
N VAL A 80 -0.35 -9.64 7.42
CA VAL A 80 -0.81 -8.25 7.67
C VAL A 80 -1.32 -7.99 9.10
N SER A 81 -1.65 -8.98 9.93
CA SER A 81 -1.76 -8.79 11.40
C SER A 81 -0.41 -8.91 12.14
N SER A 82 0.69 -9.02 11.38
CA SER A 82 2.00 -8.49 11.79
C SER A 82 1.98 -6.96 12.08
N TYR A 83 0.85 -6.27 11.85
CA TYR A 83 0.63 -4.84 12.11
C TYR A 83 -0.28 -4.54 13.31
N ARG A 84 -0.19 -5.29 14.42
CA ARG A 84 -0.56 -4.71 15.73
C ARG A 84 0.52 -3.68 16.07
N PHE A 85 0.27 -2.42 15.73
CA PHE A 85 1.23 -1.30 15.74
C PHE A 85 2.01 -1.10 17.07
N SER A 86 1.50 -1.60 18.21
CA SER A 86 2.20 -1.57 19.51
C SER A 86 3.15 -2.77 19.75
N LEU A 87 3.03 -3.82 18.95
CA LEU A 87 3.84 -5.03 18.97
C LEU A 87 4.69 -5.16 17.70
N PHE A 88 4.68 -4.14 16.84
CA PHE A 88 5.46 -4.04 15.63
C PHE A 88 6.96 -4.14 15.94
N LEU A 89 7.46 -3.54 17.02
CA LEU A 89 8.87 -3.72 17.41
C LEU A 89 9.19 -5.08 18.04
N GLN A 90 8.20 -5.81 18.57
CA GLN A 90 8.40 -7.04 19.35
C GLN A 90 8.05 -8.34 18.60
N LEU A 91 7.24 -8.29 17.54
CA LEU A 91 6.93 -9.42 16.66
C LEU A 91 7.73 -9.45 15.36
N MET A 92 8.47 -8.39 15.02
CA MET A 92 9.45 -8.43 13.92
C MET A 92 10.52 -9.53 14.11
N SER A 93 10.61 -10.14 15.29
CA SER A 93 11.46 -11.28 15.61
C SER A 93 10.78 -12.65 15.47
N LEU A 94 9.47 -12.74 15.20
CA LEU A 94 8.70 -13.99 15.38
C LEU A 94 7.91 -14.52 14.16
N SER A 95 7.85 -13.80 13.03
CA SER A 95 7.33 -14.39 11.76
C SER A 95 8.48 -14.72 10.80
N GLN A 96 8.34 -15.80 10.01
CA GLN A 96 9.38 -16.28 9.09
C GLN A 96 9.76 -15.24 8.02
N TYR A 97 8.85 -14.32 7.68
CA TYR A 97 9.09 -13.17 6.80
C TYR A 97 9.47 -11.89 7.55
N GLY A 98 8.96 -11.67 8.76
CA GLY A 98 9.28 -10.50 9.59
C GLY A 98 10.70 -10.53 10.14
N SER A 99 11.18 -11.71 10.56
CA SER A 99 12.54 -11.91 11.11
C SER A 99 13.65 -11.54 10.13
N ALA A 100 13.40 -11.64 8.81
CA ALA A 100 14.34 -11.23 7.78
C ALA A 100 14.10 -9.80 7.28
N LEU A 101 12.84 -9.43 7.02
CA LEU A 101 12.51 -8.13 6.41
C LEU A 101 12.79 -6.95 7.35
N ALA A 102 12.63 -7.16 8.66
CA ALA A 102 12.77 -6.12 9.66
C ALA A 102 14.21 -5.66 9.88
N PRO A 103 15.19 -6.56 10.14
CA PRO A 103 16.60 -6.20 10.07
C PRO A 103 16.96 -5.66 8.69
N PHE A 104 16.47 -6.29 7.61
CA PHE A 104 16.80 -5.87 6.26
C PHE A 104 16.42 -4.42 5.97
N ILE A 105 15.20 -3.98 6.30
CA ILE A 105 14.78 -2.59 6.08
C ILE A 105 15.62 -1.62 6.92
N LYS A 106 15.88 -1.95 8.19
CA LYS A 106 16.70 -1.09 9.07
C LYS A 106 18.13 -0.97 8.56
N THR A 107 18.71 -2.05 8.04
CA THR A 107 20.07 -2.09 7.51
C THR A 107 20.16 -1.47 6.12
N ALA A 108 19.21 -1.75 5.23
CA ALA A 108 19.26 -1.36 3.83
C ALA A 108 18.80 0.08 3.56
N LEU A 109 17.89 0.61 4.38
CA LEU A 109 17.35 1.96 4.21
C LEU A 109 17.81 2.89 5.32
N SER A 110 17.32 2.69 6.55
CA SER A 110 17.71 3.40 7.77
C SER A 110 16.81 2.95 8.95
N PRO A 111 17.28 3.00 10.20
CA PRO A 111 16.42 2.88 11.37
C PRO A 111 15.26 3.90 11.40
N HIS A 112 15.43 5.05 10.74
CA HIS A 112 14.46 6.15 10.73
C HIS A 112 13.54 6.16 9.50
N THR A 113 13.65 5.19 8.58
CA THR A 113 12.92 5.18 7.30
C THR A 113 11.41 5.39 7.46
N VAL A 114 10.79 4.84 8.50
CA VAL A 114 9.35 5.01 8.75
C VAL A 114 9.00 6.47 9.06
N GLU A 115 9.89 7.21 9.70
CA GLU A 115 9.70 8.58 10.18
C GLU A 115 10.19 9.63 9.19
N SER A 116 11.08 9.24 8.26
CA SER A 116 11.78 10.16 7.37
C SER A 116 11.54 9.91 5.88
N SER A 117 10.92 8.79 5.49
CA SER A 117 10.77 8.41 4.08
C SER A 117 9.32 8.38 3.61
N TRP A 118 9.13 8.74 2.34
CA TRP A 118 7.88 8.52 1.63
C TRP A 118 7.74 7.05 1.24
N TYR A 119 6.53 6.51 1.39
CA TYR A 119 6.22 5.11 1.08
C TYR A 119 5.26 5.02 -0.11
N LEU A 120 5.73 4.45 -1.22
CA LEU A 120 4.89 4.10 -2.37
C LEU A 120 4.21 2.76 -2.11
N ASN A 121 2.90 2.80 -1.87
CA ASN A 121 2.14 1.59 -1.59
C ASN A 121 1.69 0.86 -2.85
N CYS A 122 1.24 1.61 -3.86
CA CYS A 122 0.73 1.05 -5.10
C CYS A 122 1.03 1.99 -6.26
N ILE A 123 1.46 1.41 -7.38
CA ILE A 123 1.58 2.10 -8.66
C ILE A 123 1.02 1.20 -9.75
N CYS A 124 0.19 1.76 -10.62
CA CYS A 124 -0.36 1.04 -11.75
C CYS A 124 -0.49 1.94 -12.97
N VAL A 125 -0.33 1.34 -14.15
CA VAL A 125 -0.55 1.98 -15.45
C VAL A 125 -1.42 1.05 -16.27
N ASP A 126 -2.51 1.56 -16.85
CA ASP A 126 -3.37 0.77 -17.73
C ASP A 126 -2.52 0.19 -18.88
N PRO A 127 -2.65 -1.11 -19.20
CA PRO A 127 -1.88 -1.76 -20.25
C PRO A 127 -1.78 -0.99 -21.57
N LYS A 128 -2.83 -0.25 -21.96
CA LYS A 128 -2.87 0.54 -23.19
C LYS A 128 -1.87 1.70 -23.20
N TYR A 129 -1.47 2.20 -22.03
CA TYR A 129 -0.59 3.35 -21.87
C TYR A 129 0.78 2.99 -21.27
N GLN A 130 1.07 1.69 -21.11
CA GLN A 130 2.36 1.23 -20.59
C GLN A 130 3.51 1.53 -21.56
N ARG A 131 4.74 1.52 -21.02
CA ARG A 131 6.00 1.83 -21.73
C ARG A 131 6.12 3.24 -22.32
N GLN A 132 5.38 4.20 -21.74
CA GLN A 132 5.43 5.62 -22.10
C GLN A 132 6.02 6.51 -20.98
N GLY A 133 6.69 5.91 -19.99
CA GLY A 133 7.28 6.65 -18.86
C GLY A 133 6.30 7.16 -17.80
N ILE A 134 5.02 6.78 -17.88
CA ILE A 134 3.96 7.23 -16.94
C ILE A 134 4.33 6.89 -15.48
N ALA A 135 4.70 5.64 -15.20
CA ALA A 135 5.07 5.21 -13.85
C ALA A 135 6.28 5.99 -13.32
N THR A 136 7.31 6.20 -14.16
CA THR A 136 8.48 7.01 -13.82
C THR A 136 8.10 8.43 -13.43
N ASN A 137 7.21 9.06 -14.20
CA ASN A 137 6.76 10.42 -13.89
C ASN A 137 5.93 10.47 -12.59
N LEU A 138 5.08 9.47 -12.33
CA LEU A 138 4.34 9.37 -11.08
C LEU A 138 5.26 9.20 -9.85
N ILE A 139 6.44 8.60 -10.00
CA ILE A 139 7.45 8.51 -8.94
C ILE A 139 8.14 9.86 -8.73
N LYS A 140 8.59 10.50 -9.81
CA LYS A 140 9.26 11.82 -9.78
C LYS A 140 8.43 12.90 -9.09
N MET A 141 7.10 12.82 -9.11
CA MET A 141 6.20 13.76 -8.43
C MET A 141 6.43 13.86 -6.92
N VAL A 142 6.96 12.79 -6.29
CA VAL A 142 7.25 12.77 -4.85
C VAL A 142 8.73 13.06 -4.58
N GLU A 143 9.64 12.62 -5.46
CA GLU A 143 11.08 12.94 -5.36
C GLU A 143 11.32 14.46 -5.33
N GLN A 144 10.54 15.24 -6.08
CA GLN A 144 10.64 16.71 -6.10
C GLN A 144 10.18 17.40 -4.81
N LYS A 145 9.58 16.66 -3.87
CA LYS A 145 9.02 17.19 -2.61
C LYS A 145 9.85 16.83 -1.37
N VAL A 146 10.95 16.11 -1.56
CA VAL A 146 11.89 15.70 -0.51
C VAL A 146 13.12 16.59 -0.57
#